data_AF-A0A4Y4DPA8-F1
#
_entry.id   AF-A0A4Y4DPA8-F1
#
_cell.length_a   1.000
_cell.length_b   1.000
_cell.length_c   1.000
_cell.angle_alpha   90.00
_cell.angle_beta   90.00
_cell.angle_gamma   90.00
#
_symmetry.space_group_name_H-M   'P 1'
#
loop_
_entity.id
_entity.type
_entity.pdbx_description
1 polymer ?
#
loop_
_entity_poly.entity_id
_entity_poly.type
_entity_poly.pdbx_seq_one_letter_code
_entity_poly.pdbx_strand_id
1 'polypeptide(L)'
;MANVDTDKLSAVEYDQFDGVLALSSALEAGLKVDLYPRQVLICANDAGQSLSFVHGLPATSGLAPVTFAQDKRMRRSMMERLGFPVPKGATFSLGHGVTLAKKFARTIGYPVSVKPAIGDNGIEAFVGLTGASGIDKALSYLSQPTYIRDEFSRAAYGLTELREPGYDDEGNLTVPPGYMFLLEKHPIGRYVRFLVIDGKVVSAIDCNGIPSTGGFTKGFRVLEDLDPQTIDLVSRAAKVIPGLDVVSMDLIIPNLSAPLREQEVFIVEFSERPGLWLQHKVDVSLAFEMGREILATYAANEQVVVPPSNETRQGTLHIHALPDAEGSVKAISQSAKNHGIEFSVAEVDQLAGSMEAQIKAQAIDIALFMNALLGGEVDGIPAMRSKFVASN
;
A
#
# COMPACT_ATOMS: atom_id res chain seq x y z
N MET A 1 -20.02 -16.92 -12.39
CA MET A 1 -18.98 -16.33 -11.51
C MET A 1 -18.41 -17.48 -10.70
N ALA A 2 -17.17 -17.87 -11.00
CA ALA A 2 -16.50 -18.88 -10.20
C ALA A 2 -16.35 -18.35 -8.77
N ASN A 3 -16.63 -19.19 -7.78
CA ASN A 3 -16.27 -18.93 -6.38
C ASN A 3 -14.74 -18.81 -6.35
N VAL A 4 -14.22 -17.59 -6.47
CA VAL A 4 -12.87 -17.28 -6.01
C VAL A 4 -12.90 -17.60 -4.52
N ASP A 5 -12.05 -18.52 -4.09
CA ASP A 5 -11.89 -18.87 -2.69
C ASP A 5 -11.60 -17.57 -1.90
N THR A 6 -12.63 -17.04 -1.24
CA THR A 6 -12.73 -15.63 -0.82
C THR A 6 -11.77 -15.25 0.29
N ASP A 7 -10.96 -16.19 0.78
CA ASP A 7 -10.11 -16.03 1.96
C ASP A 7 -8.60 -16.20 1.67
N LYS A 8 -8.18 -16.40 0.41
CA LYS A 8 -6.75 -16.61 0.08
C LYS A 8 -5.86 -15.39 0.32
N LEU A 9 -6.44 -14.19 0.30
CA LEU A 9 -5.74 -12.93 0.53
C LEU A 9 -5.72 -12.50 2.00
N SER A 10 -6.45 -13.19 2.90
CA SER A 10 -6.54 -12.76 4.30
C SER A 10 -5.26 -12.98 5.11
N ALA A 11 -4.40 -13.90 4.65
CA ALA A 11 -3.08 -14.14 5.22
C ALA A 11 -1.99 -13.22 4.66
N VAL A 12 -2.30 -12.37 3.67
CA VAL A 12 -1.32 -11.45 3.07
C VAL A 12 -1.22 -10.21 3.93
N GLU A 13 0.00 -9.90 4.37
CA GLU A 13 0.28 -8.66 5.09
C GLU A 13 -0.08 -7.43 4.26
N TYR A 14 -0.63 -6.41 4.91
CA TYR A 14 -1.24 -5.26 4.21
C TYR A 14 -0.25 -4.46 3.36
N ASP A 15 1.03 -4.44 3.74
CA ASP A 15 2.10 -3.76 3.00
C ASP A 15 2.54 -4.52 1.74
N GLN A 16 2.31 -5.83 1.70
CA GLN A 16 2.53 -6.69 0.54
C GLN A 16 1.32 -6.79 -0.38
N PHE A 17 0.12 -6.46 0.12
CA PHE A 17 -1.14 -6.69 -0.57
C PHE A 17 -1.20 -6.09 -1.99
N ASP A 18 -0.78 -4.82 -2.13
CA ASP A 18 -0.78 -4.14 -3.44
C ASP A 18 0.16 -4.81 -4.44
N GLY A 19 1.33 -5.28 -3.98
CA GLY A 19 2.31 -5.96 -4.83
C GLY A 19 1.86 -7.33 -5.30
N VAL A 20 1.19 -8.10 -4.43
CA VAL A 20 0.58 -9.39 -4.79
C VAL A 20 -0.49 -9.18 -5.87
N LEU A 21 -1.35 -8.16 -5.73
CA LEU A 21 -2.39 -7.89 -6.72
C LEU A 21 -1.85 -7.33 -8.04
N ALA A 22 -0.78 -6.52 -8.02
CA ALA A 22 -0.11 -6.10 -9.25
C ALA A 22 0.49 -7.29 -10.01
N LEU A 23 1.15 -8.21 -9.28
CA LEU A 23 1.68 -9.46 -9.84
C LEU A 23 0.56 -10.36 -10.40
N SER A 24 -0.51 -10.57 -9.62
CA SER A 24 -1.68 -11.32 -10.06
C SER A 24 -2.27 -10.72 -11.34
N SER A 25 -2.40 -9.39 -11.40
CA SER A 25 -2.94 -8.71 -12.59
C SER A 25 -2.04 -8.88 -13.81
N ALA A 26 -0.70 -8.82 -13.63
CA ALA A 26 0.25 -9.04 -14.72
C ALA A 26 0.23 -10.49 -15.23
N LEU A 27 0.12 -11.46 -14.32
CA LEU A 27 -0.07 -12.87 -14.65
C LEU A 27 -1.42 -13.10 -15.35
N GLU A 28 -2.51 -12.51 -14.85
CA GLU A 28 -3.83 -12.55 -15.48
C GLU A 28 -3.80 -11.93 -16.88
N ALA A 29 -2.99 -10.91 -17.12
CA ALA A 29 -2.78 -10.32 -18.44
C ALA A 29 -1.92 -11.17 -19.38
N GLY A 30 -1.27 -12.24 -18.88
CA GLY A 30 -0.40 -13.09 -19.68
C GLY A 30 0.93 -12.44 -20.02
N LEU A 31 1.33 -11.42 -19.25
CA LEU A 31 2.66 -10.83 -19.37
C LEU A 31 3.70 -11.81 -18.83
N LYS A 32 4.89 -11.82 -19.44
CA LYS A 32 6.07 -12.46 -18.84
C LYS A 32 6.41 -11.67 -17.60
N VAL A 33 6.55 -12.33 -16.45
CA VAL A 33 6.84 -11.65 -15.18
C VAL A 33 8.18 -12.10 -14.62
N ASP A 34 8.90 -11.14 -14.07
CA ASP A 34 10.12 -11.30 -13.30
C ASP A 34 9.88 -10.62 -11.96
N LEU A 35 9.86 -11.42 -10.89
CA LEU A 35 9.68 -10.94 -9.52
C LEU A 35 10.97 -11.11 -8.74
N TYR A 36 11.34 -10.08 -7.99
CA TYR A 36 12.50 -10.02 -7.11
C TYR A 36 12.06 -9.71 -5.66
N PRO A 37 12.94 -9.93 -4.66
CA PRO A 37 12.66 -9.58 -3.27
C PRO A 37 12.13 -8.16 -3.12
N ARG A 38 11.33 -7.93 -2.07
CA ARG A 38 10.67 -6.63 -1.80
C ARG A 38 9.67 -6.21 -2.91
N GLN A 39 9.05 -7.18 -3.58
CA GLN A 39 8.01 -6.97 -4.59
C GLN A 39 8.42 -6.03 -5.73
N VAL A 40 9.68 -6.13 -6.15
CA VAL A 40 10.13 -5.50 -7.39
C VAL A 40 9.70 -6.41 -8.53
N LEU A 41 8.71 -5.94 -9.29
CA LEU A 41 8.10 -6.65 -10.40
C LEU A 41 8.50 -5.98 -11.71
N ILE A 42 8.98 -6.76 -12.67
CA ILE A 42 9.11 -6.38 -14.06
C ILE A 42 8.19 -7.29 -14.86
N CYS A 43 7.36 -6.73 -15.73
CA CYS A 43 6.53 -7.52 -16.62
C CYS A 43 6.62 -7.01 -18.05
N ALA A 44 6.52 -7.91 -19.03
CA ALA A 44 6.65 -7.56 -20.44
C ALA A 44 5.72 -8.38 -21.33
N ASN A 45 5.27 -7.77 -22.42
CA ASN A 45 4.56 -8.48 -23.47
C ASN A 45 5.54 -9.19 -24.43
N ASP A 46 5.02 -9.93 -25.40
CA ASP A 46 5.84 -10.65 -26.37
C ASP A 46 6.64 -9.75 -27.32
N ALA A 47 6.23 -8.49 -27.48
CA ALA A 47 6.96 -7.49 -28.25
C ALA A 47 8.15 -6.89 -27.46
N GLY A 48 8.35 -7.28 -26.20
CA GLY A 48 9.42 -6.79 -25.34
C GLY A 48 9.15 -5.41 -24.73
N GLN A 49 7.92 -4.90 -24.83
CA GLN A 49 7.51 -3.69 -24.12
C GLN A 49 7.28 -4.05 -22.65
N SER A 50 7.90 -3.30 -21.74
CA SER A 50 7.96 -3.63 -20.32
C SER A 50 7.31 -2.58 -19.44
N LEU A 51 6.71 -3.04 -18.35
CA LEU A 51 6.23 -2.26 -17.22
C LEU A 51 6.97 -2.70 -15.96
N SER A 52 7.00 -1.86 -14.94
CA SER A 52 7.55 -2.25 -13.64
C SER A 52 6.77 -1.67 -12.48
N PHE A 53 6.81 -2.40 -11.36
CA PHE A 53 6.16 -2.03 -10.11
C PHE A 53 7.11 -2.27 -8.93
N VAL A 54 6.93 -1.49 -7.87
CA VAL A 54 7.54 -1.78 -6.57
C VAL A 54 6.45 -1.73 -5.51
N HIS A 55 6.21 -2.86 -4.83
CA HIS A 55 5.08 -3.01 -3.91
C HIS A 55 3.73 -2.57 -4.51
N GLY A 56 3.49 -2.91 -5.78
CA GLY A 56 2.26 -2.56 -6.49
C GLY A 56 2.15 -1.10 -6.95
N LEU A 57 3.14 -0.26 -6.63
CA LEU A 57 3.23 1.10 -7.17
C LEU A 57 3.80 1.06 -8.60
N PRO A 58 3.09 1.61 -9.62
CA PRO A 58 3.61 1.71 -10.99
C PRO A 58 4.86 2.59 -11.07
N ALA A 59 5.80 2.27 -11.96
CA ALA A 59 7.05 3.03 -12.10
C ALA A 59 6.87 4.48 -12.60
N THR A 60 5.70 4.84 -13.13
CA THR A 60 5.34 6.23 -13.41
C THR A 60 5.21 7.08 -12.15
N SER A 61 4.99 6.46 -10.99
CA SER A 61 5.05 7.14 -9.70
C SER A 61 6.51 7.32 -9.27
N GLY A 62 7.09 8.45 -9.67
CA GLY A 62 8.52 8.72 -9.47
C GLY A 62 8.94 8.90 -8.00
N LEU A 63 10.26 8.82 -7.77
CA LEU A 63 10.83 8.97 -6.42
C LEU A 63 10.45 10.31 -5.75
N ALA A 64 10.53 11.42 -6.49
CA ALA A 64 10.19 12.74 -5.96
C ALA A 64 8.72 12.86 -5.51
N PRO A 65 7.71 12.50 -6.32
CA PRO A 65 6.32 12.51 -5.87
C PRO A 65 6.05 11.61 -4.66
N VAL A 66 6.61 10.39 -4.63
CA VAL A 66 6.51 9.48 -3.47
C VAL A 66 7.11 10.12 -2.22
N THR A 67 8.27 10.77 -2.36
CA THR A 67 8.92 11.52 -1.27
C THR A 67 7.99 12.59 -0.69
N PHE A 68 7.32 13.34 -1.56
CA PHE A 68 6.42 14.41 -1.15
C PHE A 68 5.15 13.86 -0.48
N ALA A 69 4.64 12.72 -0.93
CA ALA A 69 3.48 12.06 -0.35
C ALA A 69 3.75 11.50 1.06
N GLN A 70 4.94 10.93 1.28
CA GLN A 70 5.34 10.37 2.57
C GLN A 70 5.68 11.43 3.63
N ASP A 71 6.04 12.66 3.23
CA ASP A 71 6.20 13.79 4.16
C ASP A 71 4.87 14.53 4.34
N LYS A 72 4.21 14.28 5.47
CA LYS A 72 2.90 14.85 5.80
C LYS A 72 2.94 16.38 5.92
N ARG A 73 4.11 16.98 6.13
CA ARG A 73 4.30 18.44 6.14
C ARG A 73 4.29 19.01 4.73
N MET A 74 5.01 18.37 3.82
CA MET A 74 5.13 18.81 2.44
C MET A 74 3.78 18.72 1.75
N ARG A 75 3.13 17.54 1.78
CA ARG A 75 1.81 17.35 1.16
C ARG A 75 0.77 18.32 1.72
N ARG A 76 0.73 18.51 3.04
CA ARG A 76 -0.19 19.44 3.70
C ARG A 76 0.04 20.86 3.20
N SER A 77 1.29 21.31 3.20
CA SER A 77 1.65 22.65 2.76
C SER A 77 1.29 22.88 1.28
N MET A 78 1.46 21.86 0.42
CA MET A 78 1.02 21.92 -0.98
C MET A 78 -0.50 22.05 -1.11
N MET A 79 -1.26 21.24 -0.35
CA MET A 79 -2.73 21.29 -0.35
C MET A 79 -3.28 22.63 0.16
N GLU A 80 -2.75 23.13 1.28
CA GLU A 80 -3.17 24.42 1.87
C GLU A 80 -2.93 25.58 0.89
N ARG A 81 -1.76 25.62 0.24
CA ARG A 81 -1.43 26.66 -0.74
C ARG A 81 -2.39 26.69 -1.94
N LEU A 82 -2.94 25.53 -2.31
CA LEU A 82 -3.89 25.39 -3.41
C LEU A 82 -5.35 25.48 -2.95
N GLY A 83 -5.59 25.78 -1.67
CA GLY A 83 -6.93 25.98 -1.12
C GLY A 83 -7.73 24.69 -0.91
N PHE A 84 -7.08 23.52 -0.89
CA PHE A 84 -7.76 22.27 -0.55
C PHE A 84 -8.05 22.22 0.95
N PRO A 85 -9.21 21.68 1.35
CA PRO A 85 -9.59 21.68 2.75
C PRO A 85 -8.84 20.59 3.50
N VAL A 86 -7.91 20.99 4.36
CA VAL A 86 -7.20 20.12 5.29
C VAL A 86 -7.46 20.58 6.73
N PRO A 87 -7.53 19.68 7.73
CA PRO A 87 -7.83 20.07 9.10
C PRO A 87 -6.77 21.02 9.62
N LYS A 88 -7.08 22.00 10.48
CA LYS A 88 -6.06 22.89 11.04
C LYS A 88 -5.01 22.12 11.84
N GLY A 89 -3.73 22.21 11.48
CA GLY A 89 -2.65 21.43 12.09
C GLY A 89 -1.28 22.08 12.03
N ALA A 90 -0.34 21.54 12.82
CA ALA A 90 1.05 21.98 12.88
C ALA A 90 1.95 20.82 13.33
N THR A 91 3.24 20.90 12.98
CA THR A 91 4.24 19.90 13.40
C THR A 91 5.10 20.37 14.54
N PHE A 92 5.46 19.43 15.42
CA PHE A 92 6.23 19.68 16.63
C PHE A 92 7.33 18.63 16.77
N SER A 93 8.47 18.99 17.36
CA SER A 93 9.51 18.02 17.69
C SER A 93 9.09 17.19 18.89
N LEU A 94 9.40 15.88 18.85
CA LEU A 94 9.11 15.00 19.97
C LEU A 94 9.98 15.34 21.20
N GLY A 95 11.19 15.86 20.99
CA GLY A 95 12.11 16.23 22.07
C GLY A 95 11.74 17.50 22.86
N HIS A 96 11.36 18.59 22.16
CA HIS A 96 11.14 19.90 22.81
C HIS A 96 9.75 20.52 22.51
N GLY A 97 9.04 20.01 21.51
CA GLY A 97 7.79 20.60 21.02
C GLY A 97 6.52 20.18 21.76
N VAL A 98 6.59 19.20 22.67
CA VAL A 98 5.42 18.58 23.31
C VAL A 98 4.54 19.59 24.07
N THR A 99 5.16 20.45 24.88
CA THR A 99 4.43 21.47 25.65
C THR A 99 3.69 22.45 24.72
N LEU A 100 4.34 22.85 23.63
CA LEU A 100 3.74 23.73 22.62
C LEU A 100 2.62 23.01 21.86
N ALA A 101 2.79 21.73 21.52
CA ALA A 101 1.78 20.91 20.87
C ALA A 101 0.50 20.81 21.72
N LYS A 102 0.62 20.58 23.02
CA LYS A 102 -0.54 20.56 23.95
C LYS A 102 -1.21 21.92 24.07
N LYS A 103 -0.44 23.03 24.05
CA LYS A 103 -1.01 24.38 24.01
C LYS A 103 -1.76 24.61 22.70
N PHE A 104 -1.18 24.22 21.57
CA PHE A 104 -1.80 24.30 20.26
C PHE A 104 -3.11 23.49 20.18
N ALA A 105 -3.12 22.26 20.70
CA ALA A 105 -4.31 21.42 20.80
C ALA A 105 -5.46 22.11 21.55
N ARG A 106 -5.16 22.78 22.68
CA ARG A 106 -6.16 23.59 23.40
C ARG A 106 -6.66 24.78 22.59
N THR A 107 -5.79 25.42 21.80
CA THR A 107 -6.15 26.56 20.96
C THR A 107 -7.05 26.17 19.78
N ILE A 108 -6.78 25.05 19.12
CA ILE A 108 -7.59 24.57 17.98
C ILE A 108 -8.83 23.78 18.42
N GLY A 109 -8.87 23.34 19.68
CA GLY A 109 -9.97 22.61 20.29
C GLY A 109 -9.96 21.11 20.01
N TYR A 110 -10.41 20.32 20.98
CA TYR A 110 -10.55 18.86 20.87
C TYR A 110 -11.82 18.43 20.11
N PRO A 111 -11.86 17.23 19.49
CA PRO A 111 -10.78 16.24 19.43
C PRO A 111 -9.66 16.64 18.45
N VAL A 112 -8.47 16.07 18.66
CA VAL A 112 -7.27 16.22 17.81
C VAL A 112 -6.72 14.86 17.40
N SER A 113 -5.84 14.84 16.40
CA SER A 113 -5.05 13.67 16.00
C SER A 113 -3.56 13.94 16.09
N VAL A 114 -2.79 12.87 16.33
CA VAL A 114 -1.32 12.85 16.37
C VAL A 114 -0.82 11.78 15.41
N LYS A 115 0.13 12.14 14.55
CA LYS A 115 0.70 11.26 13.51
C LYS A 115 2.21 11.51 13.37
N PRO A 116 3.05 10.53 13.01
CA PRO A 116 4.42 10.80 12.56
C PRO A 116 4.43 11.82 11.42
N ALA A 117 5.41 12.74 11.39
CA ALA A 117 5.49 13.73 10.31
C ALA A 117 5.92 13.12 8.96
N ILE A 118 6.69 12.04 9.00
CA ILE A 118 7.19 11.30 7.84
C ILE A 118 6.86 9.84 8.05
N GLY A 119 6.45 9.15 6.99
CA GLY A 119 6.23 7.70 6.99
C GLY A 119 4.98 7.34 6.20
N ASP A 120 4.72 6.04 6.13
CA ASP A 120 3.60 5.49 5.40
C ASP A 120 2.26 6.03 5.93
N ASN A 121 1.26 6.09 5.05
CA ASN A 121 0.01 6.78 5.34
C ASN A 121 -0.99 5.86 6.04
N GLY A 122 -1.70 6.41 7.03
CA GLY A 122 -2.62 5.63 7.86
C GLY A 122 -1.95 4.72 8.90
N ILE A 123 -0.62 4.64 8.92
CA ILE A 123 0.16 3.91 9.92
C ILE A 123 0.48 4.85 11.10
N GLU A 124 0.35 4.34 12.33
CA GLU A 124 0.63 5.06 13.58
C GLU A 124 -0.19 6.36 13.76
N ALA A 125 -1.44 6.36 13.29
CA ALA A 125 -2.34 7.51 13.38
C ALA A 125 -3.24 7.43 14.63
N PHE A 126 -2.98 8.30 15.61
CA PHE A 126 -3.78 8.43 16.82
C PHE A 126 -4.83 9.51 16.63
N VAL A 127 -6.10 9.13 16.46
CA VAL A 127 -7.18 10.10 16.19
C VAL A 127 -8.17 10.18 17.35
N GLY A 128 -9.00 11.22 17.36
CA GLY A 128 -10.10 11.32 18.33
C GLY A 128 -9.64 11.63 19.75
N LEU A 129 -8.42 12.14 19.91
CA LEU A 129 -7.85 12.44 21.23
C LEU A 129 -8.62 13.62 21.84
N THR A 130 -9.24 13.41 23.00
CA THR A 130 -10.11 14.39 23.67
C THR A 130 -9.41 15.19 24.77
N GLY A 131 -8.12 14.95 25.01
CA GLY A 131 -7.37 15.62 26.07
C GLY A 131 -5.87 15.35 26.01
N ALA A 132 -5.13 16.06 26.87
CA ALA A 132 -3.67 16.00 26.92
C ALA A 132 -3.12 14.60 27.22
N SER A 133 -3.81 13.81 28.06
CA SER A 133 -3.40 12.43 28.36
C SER A 133 -3.41 11.53 27.12
N GLY A 134 -4.35 11.74 26.18
CA GLY A 134 -4.37 11.01 24.91
C GLY A 134 -3.16 11.36 24.03
N ILE A 135 -2.78 12.64 24.01
CA ILE A 135 -1.56 13.09 23.33
C ILE A 135 -0.33 12.44 23.97
N ASP A 136 -0.24 12.40 25.30
CA ASP A 136 0.90 11.78 26.00
C ASP A 136 1.06 10.30 25.66
N LYS A 137 -0.04 9.55 25.59
CA LYS A 137 -0.01 8.14 25.18
C LYS A 137 0.48 7.97 23.74
N ALA A 138 -0.03 8.77 22.81
CA ALA A 138 0.40 8.75 21.41
C ALA A 138 1.89 9.06 21.28
N LEU A 139 2.37 10.09 21.97
CA LEU A 139 3.79 10.48 21.93
C LEU A 139 4.71 9.46 22.60
N SER A 140 4.24 8.82 23.67
CA SER A 140 4.98 7.72 24.32
C SER A 140 5.15 6.53 23.36
N TYR A 141 4.14 6.19 22.57
CA TYR A 141 4.25 5.16 21.55
C TYR A 141 5.25 5.59 20.45
N LEU A 142 5.08 6.80 19.92
CA LEU A 142 5.96 7.34 18.87
C LEU A 142 7.42 7.57 19.31
N SER A 143 7.71 7.52 20.61
CA SER A 143 9.09 7.57 21.12
C SER A 143 9.78 6.22 21.17
N GLN A 144 9.06 5.10 21.05
CA GLN A 144 9.66 3.77 21.06
C GLN A 144 10.42 3.48 19.77
N PRO A 145 11.43 2.60 19.73
CA PRO A 145 12.06 2.22 18.47
C PRO A 145 11.08 1.55 17.50
N THR A 146 11.22 1.80 16.21
CA THR A 146 10.26 1.35 15.18
C THR A 146 10.12 -0.16 15.09
N TYR A 147 11.20 -0.91 15.30
CA TYR A 147 11.20 -2.38 15.25
C TYR A 147 10.48 -3.08 16.42
N ILE A 148 10.01 -2.34 17.42
CA ILE A 148 9.17 -2.88 18.52
C ILE A 148 7.74 -2.34 18.50
N ARG A 149 7.37 -1.57 17.47
CA ARG A 149 6.03 -0.99 17.34
C ARG A 149 5.14 -1.91 16.49
N ASP A 150 4.07 -2.42 17.08
CA ASP A 150 3.20 -3.42 16.45
C ASP A 150 2.55 -2.98 15.13
N GLU A 151 2.30 -1.68 14.93
CA GLU A 151 1.66 -1.14 13.72
C GLU A 151 2.67 -0.61 12.69
N PHE A 152 3.97 -0.63 13.00
CA PHE A 152 4.97 -0.05 12.13
C PHE A 152 5.20 -0.96 10.91
N SER A 153 5.05 -0.37 9.73
CA SER A 153 5.46 -0.97 8.47
C SER A 153 6.21 0.07 7.63
N ARG A 154 6.99 -0.43 6.67
CA ARG A 154 7.80 0.40 5.79
C ARG A 154 7.84 -0.18 4.37
N ALA A 155 7.40 0.61 3.41
CA ALA A 155 7.66 0.34 1.99
C ALA A 155 9.17 0.23 1.70
N ALA A 156 9.60 -0.66 0.79
CA ALA A 156 11.02 -0.82 0.44
C ALA A 156 11.72 0.43 -0.10
N TYR A 157 10.95 1.40 -0.59
CA TYR A 157 11.44 2.70 -1.07
C TYR A 157 11.23 3.82 -0.05
N GLY A 158 10.69 3.50 1.14
CA GLY A 158 10.42 4.48 2.19
C GLY A 158 11.70 5.20 2.60
N LEU A 159 11.65 6.53 2.63
CA LEU A 159 12.83 7.41 2.80
C LEU A 159 13.40 7.48 4.23
N THR A 160 13.03 6.58 5.14
CA THR A 160 13.27 6.78 6.58
C THR A 160 14.45 6.00 7.13
N GLU A 161 15.67 6.40 6.74
CA GLU A 161 16.84 6.26 7.62
C GLU A 161 17.21 7.59 8.31
N LEU A 162 16.35 8.60 8.21
CA LEU A 162 16.53 9.85 8.94
C LEU A 162 16.14 9.70 10.41
N ARG A 163 17.06 9.14 11.20
CA ARG A 163 17.13 9.22 12.68
C ARG A 163 15.77 9.03 13.37
N GLU A 164 15.22 7.83 13.28
CA GLU A 164 14.09 7.38 14.08
C GLU A 164 14.53 7.16 15.55
N PRO A 165 13.59 7.08 16.51
CA PRO A 165 13.92 6.68 17.87
C PRO A 165 14.60 5.32 17.91
N GLY A 166 15.60 5.18 18.76
CA GLY A 166 16.41 3.97 18.88
C GLY A 166 17.07 3.89 20.25
N TYR A 167 17.95 2.91 20.43
CA TYR A 167 18.82 2.88 21.60
C TYR A 167 20.22 3.35 21.21
N ASP A 168 20.88 4.11 22.09
CA ASP A 168 22.31 4.36 21.96
C ASP A 168 23.13 3.13 22.38
N ASP A 169 24.46 3.22 22.23
CA ASP A 169 25.40 2.15 22.58
C ASP A 169 25.35 1.77 24.08
N GLU A 170 24.77 2.63 24.92
CA GLU A 170 24.58 2.41 26.36
C GLU A 170 23.20 1.81 26.69
N GLY A 171 22.34 1.59 25.67
CA GLY A 171 21.00 1.04 25.82
C GLY A 171 19.95 2.06 26.25
N ASN A 172 20.25 3.36 26.24
CA ASN A 172 19.29 4.41 26.57
C ASN A 172 18.42 4.74 25.36
N LEU A 173 17.12 4.98 25.61
CA LEU A 173 16.20 5.43 24.56
C LEU A 173 16.61 6.82 24.07
N THR A 174 16.94 6.93 22.79
CA THR A 174 17.28 8.18 22.13
C THR A 174 16.22 8.56 21.11
N VAL A 175 15.66 9.76 21.26
CA VAL A 175 14.75 10.37 20.28
C VAL A 175 15.52 11.49 19.57
N PRO A 176 15.79 11.37 18.28
CA PRO A 176 16.58 12.36 17.57
C PRO A 176 15.89 13.73 17.54
N PRO A 177 16.63 14.86 17.66
CA PRO A 177 16.04 16.20 17.69
C PRO A 177 15.17 16.53 16.46
N GLY A 178 15.44 15.87 15.33
CA GLY A 178 14.70 16.02 14.08
C GLY A 178 13.46 15.14 13.94
N TYR A 179 13.15 14.26 14.92
CA TYR A 179 11.95 13.45 14.88
C TYR A 179 10.72 14.30 15.24
N MET A 180 9.83 14.46 14.28
CA MET A 180 8.68 15.36 14.33
C MET A 180 7.38 14.57 14.25
N PHE A 181 6.34 15.10 14.89
CA PHE A 181 4.97 14.61 14.74
C PHE A 181 4.06 15.75 14.29
N LEU A 182 3.00 15.40 13.56
CA LEU A 182 1.90 16.27 13.19
C LEU A 182 0.81 16.19 14.26
N LEU A 183 0.37 17.34 14.76
CA LEU A 183 -0.84 17.48 15.55
C LEU A 183 -1.85 18.34 14.78
N GLU A 184 -3.04 17.81 14.56
CA GLU A 184 -4.09 18.51 13.82
C GLU A 184 -5.47 18.33 14.45
N LYS A 185 -6.38 19.24 14.11
CA LYS A 185 -7.79 19.12 14.47
C LYS A 185 -8.31 17.81 13.88
N HIS A 186 -9.09 17.04 14.64
CA HIS A 186 -9.81 15.90 14.08
C HIS A 186 -11.24 16.35 13.74
N PRO A 187 -11.62 16.42 12.45
CA PRO A 187 -12.99 16.69 12.04
C PRO A 187 -13.95 15.58 12.49
N ILE A 188 -15.25 15.90 12.53
CA ILE A 188 -16.31 14.94 12.85
C ILE A 188 -17.05 14.62 11.56
N GLY A 189 -17.20 13.34 11.26
CA GLY A 189 -17.90 12.86 10.07
C GLY A 189 -17.54 11.41 9.78
N ARG A 190 -17.88 10.96 8.57
CA ARG A 190 -17.59 9.62 8.08
C ARG A 190 -16.26 9.63 7.35
N TYR A 191 -15.43 8.61 7.58
CA TYR A 191 -14.25 8.42 6.74
C TYR A 191 -14.68 7.86 5.39
N VAL A 192 -14.22 8.49 4.31
CA VAL A 192 -14.42 7.98 2.96
C VAL A 192 -13.05 7.85 2.30
N ARG A 193 -12.65 6.61 1.99
CA ARG A 193 -11.44 6.33 1.24
C ARG A 193 -11.74 6.37 -0.25
N PHE A 194 -11.01 7.22 -0.96
CA PHE A 194 -10.99 7.31 -2.41
C PHE A 194 -9.77 6.60 -2.97
N LEU A 195 -9.94 5.95 -4.12
CA LEU A 195 -8.85 5.53 -4.99
C LEU A 195 -8.95 6.31 -6.30
N VAL A 196 -7.83 6.93 -6.67
CA VAL A 196 -7.68 7.73 -7.88
C VAL A 196 -6.59 7.10 -8.74
N ILE A 197 -6.89 6.85 -10.01
CA ILE A 197 -5.96 6.32 -11.01
C ILE A 197 -5.95 7.31 -12.18
N ASP A 198 -4.79 7.82 -12.54
CA ASP A 198 -4.57 8.82 -13.59
C ASP A 198 -5.53 10.03 -13.47
N GLY A 199 -5.66 10.53 -12.23
CA GLY A 199 -6.55 11.64 -11.89
C GLY A 199 -8.05 11.34 -11.96
N LYS A 200 -8.46 10.13 -12.33
CA LYS A 200 -9.86 9.68 -12.32
C LYS A 200 -10.18 8.99 -10.99
N VAL A 201 -11.24 9.41 -10.32
CA VAL A 201 -11.75 8.71 -9.12
C VAL A 201 -12.42 7.42 -9.59
N VAL A 202 -11.84 6.27 -9.21
CA VAL A 202 -12.32 4.94 -9.66
C VAL A 202 -13.06 4.18 -8.58
N SER A 203 -12.84 4.52 -7.31
CA SER A 203 -13.52 3.90 -6.17
C SER A 203 -13.64 4.90 -5.03
N ALA A 204 -14.75 4.81 -4.29
CA ALA A 204 -14.97 5.49 -3.03
C ALA A 204 -15.67 4.54 -2.05
N ILE A 205 -15.08 4.39 -0.86
CA ILE A 205 -15.55 3.49 0.19
C ILE A 205 -15.85 4.32 1.43
N ASP A 206 -17.11 4.28 1.88
CA ASP A 206 -17.48 4.73 3.21
C ASP A 206 -16.97 3.72 4.25
N CYS A 207 -16.16 4.20 5.19
CA CYS A 207 -15.43 3.38 6.15
C CYS A 207 -16.05 3.50 7.54
N ASN A 208 -16.38 2.35 8.13
CA ASN A 208 -16.68 2.25 9.54
C ASN A 208 -15.38 2.10 10.32
N GLY A 209 -14.93 3.21 10.91
CA GLY A 209 -13.62 3.32 11.56
C GLY A 209 -12.58 4.00 10.67
N ILE A 210 -11.36 4.09 11.20
CA ILE A 210 -10.25 4.74 10.51
C ILE A 210 -9.79 3.81 9.38
N PRO A 211 -9.53 4.30 8.16
CA PRO A 211 -8.98 3.53 7.05
C PRO A 211 -7.52 3.06 7.26
N SER A 212 -7.25 2.40 8.38
CA SER A 212 -5.97 1.82 8.79
C SER A 212 -6.14 0.35 9.16
N THR A 213 -5.02 -0.36 9.22
CA THR A 213 -4.94 -1.81 9.44
C THR A 213 -5.64 -2.24 10.74
N GLY A 214 -5.45 -1.49 11.82
CA GLY A 214 -6.11 -1.71 13.12
C GLY A 214 -7.43 -0.96 13.34
N GLY A 215 -7.75 0.03 12.52
CA GLY A 215 -8.91 0.91 12.71
C GLY A 215 -10.14 0.56 11.86
N PHE A 216 -9.96 -0.10 10.72
CA PHE A 216 -11.02 -0.35 9.75
C PHE A 216 -11.76 -1.65 10.07
N THR A 217 -13.09 -1.57 10.21
CA THR A 217 -13.93 -2.74 10.55
C THR A 217 -14.77 -3.23 9.38
N LYS A 218 -15.44 -2.32 8.67
CA LYS A 218 -16.32 -2.61 7.54
C LYS A 218 -16.42 -1.37 6.66
N GLY A 219 -16.77 -1.54 5.38
CA GLY A 219 -17.12 -0.40 4.53
C GLY A 219 -18.15 -0.75 3.46
N PHE A 220 -18.56 0.27 2.72
CA PHE A 220 -19.53 0.17 1.63
C PHE A 220 -19.08 1.04 0.46
N ARG A 221 -19.30 0.56 -0.77
CA ARG A 221 -19.10 1.38 -1.97
C ARG A 221 -20.13 2.51 -2.00
N VAL A 222 -19.67 3.73 -2.27
CA VAL A 222 -20.53 4.93 -2.24
C VAL A 222 -20.21 5.91 -3.37
N LEU A 223 -19.38 5.52 -4.36
CA LEU A 223 -18.93 6.44 -5.41
C LEU A 223 -20.11 7.09 -6.16
N GLU A 224 -21.14 6.31 -6.42
CA GLU A 224 -22.35 6.70 -7.15
C GLU A 224 -23.29 7.59 -6.30
N ASP A 225 -23.16 7.55 -4.97
CA ASP A 225 -24.00 8.30 -4.03
C ASP A 225 -23.44 9.68 -3.65
N LEU A 226 -22.18 9.95 -4.03
CA LEU A 226 -21.46 11.18 -3.70
C LEU A 226 -21.84 12.34 -4.62
N ASP A 227 -21.87 13.55 -4.06
CA ASP A 227 -21.98 14.79 -4.84
C ASP A 227 -20.83 14.87 -5.88
N PRO A 228 -21.12 15.09 -7.18
CA PRO A 228 -20.10 15.30 -8.21
C PRO A 228 -19.04 16.35 -7.86
N GLN A 229 -19.37 17.38 -7.06
CA GLN A 229 -18.36 18.36 -6.62
C GLN A 229 -17.32 17.76 -5.66
N THR A 230 -17.69 16.75 -4.88
CA THR A 230 -16.75 15.98 -4.05
C THR A 230 -15.80 15.17 -4.94
N ILE A 231 -16.32 14.55 -6.00
CA ILE A 231 -15.51 13.80 -6.96
C ILE A 231 -14.51 14.71 -7.69
N ASP A 232 -14.96 15.90 -8.12
CA ASP A 232 -14.08 16.92 -8.71
C ASP A 232 -13.01 17.40 -7.73
N LEU A 233 -13.37 17.65 -6.46
CA LEU A 233 -12.42 18.01 -5.42
C LEU A 233 -11.33 16.95 -5.25
N VAL A 234 -11.72 15.68 -5.17
CA VAL A 234 -10.78 14.54 -5.03
C VAL A 234 -9.91 14.40 -6.28
N SER A 235 -10.50 14.46 -7.48
CA SER A 235 -9.74 14.41 -8.75
C SER A 235 -8.70 15.53 -8.85
N ARG A 236 -9.04 16.76 -8.47
CA ARG A 236 -8.09 17.88 -8.45
C ARG A 236 -7.05 17.74 -7.33
N ALA A 237 -7.44 17.25 -6.15
CA ALA A 237 -6.54 17.04 -5.03
C ALA A 237 -5.47 15.98 -5.34
N ALA A 238 -5.82 14.92 -6.08
CA ALA A 238 -4.88 13.90 -6.54
C ALA A 238 -3.71 14.49 -7.34
N LYS A 239 -3.94 15.59 -8.05
CA LYS A 239 -2.96 16.27 -8.90
C LYS A 239 -2.08 17.29 -8.15
N VAL A 240 -2.28 17.46 -6.84
CA VAL A 240 -1.48 18.39 -6.01
C VAL A 240 -0.01 17.99 -5.99
N ILE A 241 0.27 16.69 -6.02
CA ILE A 241 1.61 16.13 -6.13
C ILE A 241 1.77 15.59 -7.56
N PRO A 242 2.48 16.31 -8.45
CA PRO A 242 2.66 15.87 -9.82
C PRO A 242 3.49 14.59 -9.91
N GLY A 243 3.09 13.67 -10.80
CA GLY A 243 3.81 12.41 -11.03
C GLY A 243 3.42 11.29 -10.07
N LEU A 244 2.24 11.35 -9.46
CA LEU A 244 1.57 10.19 -8.86
C LEU A 244 0.38 9.79 -9.72
N ASP A 245 0.48 8.62 -10.33
CA ASP A 245 -0.59 8.09 -11.17
C ASP A 245 -1.63 7.33 -10.35
N VAL A 246 -1.23 6.80 -9.19
CA VAL A 246 -2.15 6.15 -8.26
C VAL A 246 -2.08 6.86 -6.93
N VAL A 247 -3.25 7.24 -6.42
CA VAL A 247 -3.38 7.93 -5.14
C VAL A 247 -4.56 7.36 -4.38
N SER A 248 -4.36 7.01 -3.11
CA SER A 248 -5.46 6.87 -2.16
C SER A 248 -5.58 8.12 -1.29
N MET A 249 -6.81 8.56 -1.03
CA MET A 249 -7.06 9.71 -0.16
C MET A 249 -8.19 9.40 0.81
N ASP A 250 -8.06 9.88 2.04
CA ASP A 250 -9.14 9.84 3.01
C ASP A 250 -9.71 11.21 3.20
N LEU A 251 -11.03 11.29 3.09
CA LEU A 251 -11.79 12.47 3.48
C LEU A 251 -12.63 12.14 4.70
N ILE A 252 -12.85 13.14 5.54
CA ILE A 252 -13.95 13.13 6.51
C ILE A 252 -15.10 13.93 5.90
N ILE A 253 -16.22 13.24 5.66
CA ILE A 253 -17.43 13.78 5.03
C ILE A 253 -18.61 13.63 6.02
N PRO A 254 -19.22 14.73 6.50
CA PRO A 254 -20.36 14.67 7.41
C PRO A 254 -21.58 13.95 6.83
N ASN A 255 -21.97 14.28 5.59
CA ASN A 255 -23.11 13.70 4.90
C ASN A 255 -22.77 13.40 3.44
N LEU A 256 -22.74 12.12 3.07
CA LEU A 256 -22.32 11.66 1.75
C LEU A 256 -23.19 12.21 0.60
N SER A 257 -24.48 12.40 0.84
CA SER A 257 -25.44 12.80 -0.19
C SER A 257 -25.77 14.30 -0.19
N ALA A 258 -25.21 15.07 0.76
CA ALA A 258 -25.41 16.52 0.78
C ALA A 258 -24.45 17.24 -0.19
N PRO A 259 -24.87 18.35 -0.81
CA PRO A 259 -23.97 19.16 -1.63
C PRO A 259 -22.72 19.60 -0.87
N LEU A 260 -21.55 19.59 -1.52
CA LEU A 260 -20.27 19.98 -0.94
C LEU A 260 -20.30 21.39 -0.37
N ARG A 261 -21.06 22.31 -0.98
CA ARG A 261 -21.17 23.71 -0.53
C ARG A 261 -21.93 23.89 0.78
N GLU A 262 -22.66 22.88 1.21
CA GLU A 262 -23.49 22.91 2.42
C GLU A 262 -22.80 22.26 3.63
N GLN A 263 -21.58 21.73 3.45
CA GLN A 263 -20.85 21.04 4.49
C GLN A 263 -19.35 21.30 4.40
N GLU A 264 -18.64 21.13 5.51
CA GLU A 264 -17.18 21.14 5.51
C GLU A 264 -16.66 19.70 5.40
N VAL A 265 -15.90 19.43 4.35
CA VAL A 265 -15.15 18.17 4.18
C VAL A 265 -13.68 18.44 4.38
N PHE A 266 -12.93 17.44 4.82
CA PHE A 266 -11.49 17.59 5.05
C PHE A 266 -10.73 16.40 4.50
N ILE A 267 -9.68 16.67 3.73
CA ILE A 267 -8.68 15.67 3.33
C ILE A 267 -7.77 15.43 4.53
N VAL A 268 -7.81 14.22 5.08
CA VAL A 268 -7.08 13.84 6.31
C VAL A 268 -5.90 12.91 6.02
N GLU A 269 -5.91 12.19 4.90
CA GLU A 269 -4.78 11.41 4.40
C GLU A 269 -4.67 11.48 2.87
N PHE A 270 -3.44 11.32 2.39
CA PHE A 270 -3.08 11.28 0.98
C PHE A 270 -1.89 10.34 0.81
N SER A 271 -2.01 9.31 -0.01
CA SER A 271 -1.02 8.26 -0.14
C SER A 271 -0.77 7.89 -1.59
N GLU A 272 0.49 7.64 -1.91
CA GLU A 272 0.93 6.99 -3.15
C GLU A 272 0.51 5.51 -3.20
N ARG A 273 0.24 4.90 -2.05
CA ARG A 273 -0.17 3.49 -1.97
C ARG A 273 -1.64 3.32 -2.37
N PRO A 274 -1.98 2.35 -3.24
CA PRO A 274 -3.37 2.04 -3.56
C PRO A 274 -4.19 1.60 -2.33
N GLY A 275 -3.60 0.79 -1.45
CA GLY A 275 -4.28 0.28 -0.26
C GLY A 275 -5.41 -0.69 -0.60
N LEU A 276 -5.20 -1.58 -1.57
CA LEU A 276 -6.21 -2.49 -2.11
C LEU A 276 -6.76 -3.48 -1.07
N TRP A 277 -6.06 -3.69 0.04
CA TRP A 277 -6.57 -4.48 1.17
C TRP A 277 -7.89 -3.93 1.72
N LEU A 278 -8.09 -2.61 1.68
CA LEU A 278 -9.33 -1.99 2.14
C LEU A 278 -10.47 -2.28 1.16
N GLN A 279 -10.20 -2.24 -0.15
CA GLN A 279 -11.14 -2.66 -1.19
C GLN A 279 -11.56 -4.12 -0.96
N HIS A 280 -10.58 -5.00 -0.71
CA HIS A 280 -10.81 -6.44 -0.50
C HIS A 280 -11.71 -6.72 0.71
N LYS A 281 -11.50 -6.01 1.83
CA LYS A 281 -12.36 -6.16 3.02
C LYS A 281 -13.81 -5.73 2.80
N VAL A 282 -14.07 -4.89 1.80
CA VAL A 282 -15.44 -4.50 1.42
C VAL A 282 -16.03 -5.51 0.45
N ASP A 283 -15.27 -5.85 -0.59
CA ASP A 283 -15.64 -6.83 -1.60
C ASP A 283 -14.36 -7.43 -2.18
N VAL A 284 -14.23 -8.76 -2.08
CA VAL A 284 -13.07 -9.49 -2.56
C VAL A 284 -12.79 -9.19 -4.03
N SER A 285 -13.84 -9.15 -4.86
CA SER A 285 -13.73 -8.94 -6.30
C SER A 285 -13.27 -7.53 -6.67
N LEU A 286 -13.58 -6.54 -5.82
CA LEU A 286 -13.25 -5.14 -6.04
C LEU A 286 -11.74 -4.90 -6.01
N ALA A 287 -11.00 -5.58 -5.12
CA ALA A 287 -9.56 -5.44 -5.06
C ALA A 287 -8.87 -5.94 -6.34
N PHE A 288 -9.33 -7.06 -6.90
CA PHE A 288 -8.85 -7.57 -8.19
C PHE A 288 -9.24 -6.64 -9.35
N GLU A 289 -10.45 -6.09 -9.35
CA GLU A 289 -10.89 -5.08 -10.33
C GLU A 289 -9.95 -3.86 -10.32
N MET A 290 -9.64 -3.34 -9.13
CA MET A 290 -8.72 -2.20 -9.00
C MET A 290 -7.28 -2.55 -9.39
N GLY A 291 -6.79 -3.75 -9.07
CA GLY A 291 -5.48 -4.22 -9.53
C GLY A 291 -5.37 -4.26 -11.06
N ARG A 292 -6.41 -4.76 -11.73
CA ARG A 292 -6.50 -4.76 -13.20
C ARG A 292 -6.59 -3.36 -13.78
N GLU A 293 -7.39 -2.47 -13.18
CA GLU A 293 -7.53 -1.08 -13.63
C GLU A 293 -6.20 -0.32 -13.53
N ILE A 294 -5.42 -0.52 -12.46
CA ILE A 294 -4.08 0.05 -12.30
C ILE A 294 -3.17 -0.43 -13.44
N LEU A 295 -3.10 -1.75 -13.66
CA LEU A 295 -2.26 -2.30 -14.73
C LEU A 295 -2.70 -1.82 -16.12
N ALA A 296 -4.00 -1.85 -16.41
CA ALA A 296 -4.54 -1.46 -17.70
C ALA A 296 -4.29 0.02 -18.01
N THR A 297 -4.50 0.89 -17.03
CA THR A 297 -4.27 2.34 -17.18
C THR A 297 -2.77 2.62 -17.36
N TYR A 298 -1.92 2.00 -16.53
CA TYR A 298 -0.48 2.17 -16.65
C TYR A 298 0.04 1.68 -18.02
N ALA A 299 -0.40 0.50 -18.46
CA ALA A 299 -0.03 -0.05 -19.74
C ALA A 299 -0.50 0.84 -20.91
N ALA A 300 -1.72 1.39 -20.85
CA ALA A 300 -2.23 2.30 -21.86
C ALA A 300 -1.37 3.57 -21.97
N ASN A 301 -0.98 4.16 -20.83
CA ASN A 301 -0.15 5.36 -20.79
C ASN A 301 1.25 5.12 -21.37
N GLU A 302 1.82 3.94 -21.11
CA GLU A 302 3.12 3.51 -21.66
C GLU A 302 3.02 2.84 -23.04
N GLN A 303 1.82 2.80 -23.64
CA GLN A 303 1.56 2.19 -24.95
C GLN A 303 1.97 0.70 -25.02
N VAL A 304 1.89 0.00 -23.88
CA VAL A 304 2.13 -1.43 -23.76
C VAL A 304 0.84 -2.18 -24.06
N VAL A 305 0.88 -3.05 -25.06
CA VAL A 305 -0.28 -3.89 -25.39
C VAL A 305 -0.43 -4.99 -24.33
N VAL A 306 -1.60 -5.00 -23.68
CA VAL A 306 -1.99 -6.00 -22.68
C VAL A 306 -2.95 -7.01 -23.32
N PRO A 307 -2.62 -8.31 -23.33
CA PRO A 307 -3.54 -9.35 -23.82
C PRO A 307 -4.83 -9.46 -22.97
N PRO A 308 -5.88 -10.12 -23.50
CA PRO A 308 -7.09 -10.39 -22.72
C PRO A 308 -6.79 -11.19 -21.45
N SER A 309 -7.47 -10.83 -20.35
CA SER A 309 -7.28 -11.48 -19.06
C SER A 309 -7.69 -12.95 -19.09
N ASN A 310 -6.89 -13.80 -18.45
CA ASN A 310 -7.24 -15.19 -18.15
C ASN A 310 -6.80 -15.49 -16.72
N GLU A 311 -7.79 -15.80 -15.87
CA GLU A 311 -7.60 -16.08 -14.45
C GLU A 311 -6.77 -17.35 -14.22
N THR A 312 -6.81 -18.32 -15.14
CA THR A 312 -6.02 -19.55 -15.07
C THR A 312 -4.83 -19.48 -16.00
N ARG A 313 -3.62 -19.68 -15.45
CA ARG A 313 -2.37 -19.67 -16.20
C ARG A 313 -1.68 -21.01 -16.12
N GLN A 314 -1.08 -21.40 -17.25
CA GLN A 314 -0.19 -22.53 -17.39
C GLN A 314 1.10 -22.02 -18.01
N GLY A 315 2.25 -22.52 -17.55
CA GLY A 315 3.53 -22.05 -18.04
C GLY A 315 4.73 -22.62 -17.32
N THR A 316 5.89 -22.08 -17.66
CA THR A 316 7.15 -22.41 -17.02
C THR A 316 7.47 -21.38 -15.94
N LEU A 317 7.75 -21.87 -14.74
CA LEU A 317 8.31 -21.10 -13.63
C LEU A 317 9.80 -21.41 -13.51
N HIS A 318 10.62 -20.37 -13.55
CA HIS A 318 12.04 -20.44 -13.27
C HIS A 318 12.33 -19.78 -11.92
N ILE A 319 13.03 -20.49 -11.05
CA ILE A 319 13.44 -20.02 -9.73
C ILE A 319 14.96 -19.98 -9.73
N HIS A 320 15.53 -18.85 -9.30
CA HIS A 320 16.97 -18.61 -9.35
C HIS A 320 17.55 -18.21 -7.99
N ALA A 321 18.85 -18.43 -7.86
CA ALA A 321 19.66 -18.14 -6.67
C ALA A 321 19.19 -18.90 -5.43
N LEU A 322 18.81 -20.17 -5.60
CA LEU A 322 18.59 -21.10 -4.50
C LEU A 322 19.95 -21.49 -3.91
N PRO A 323 20.20 -21.24 -2.61
CA PRO A 323 21.46 -21.67 -1.98
C PRO A 323 21.67 -23.18 -2.00
N ASP A 324 20.58 -23.94 -1.91
CA ASP A 324 20.54 -25.40 -2.03
C ASP A 324 19.35 -25.82 -2.91
N ALA A 325 19.56 -25.88 -4.23
CA ALA A 325 18.48 -26.11 -5.19
C ALA A 325 17.86 -27.52 -5.04
N GLU A 326 18.70 -28.56 -4.97
CA GLU A 326 18.28 -29.95 -4.79
C GLU A 326 17.55 -30.16 -3.46
N GLY A 327 18.10 -29.64 -2.35
CA GLY A 327 17.46 -29.73 -1.04
C GLY A 327 16.13 -28.96 -0.96
N SER A 328 16.00 -27.87 -1.72
CA SER A 328 14.81 -27.03 -1.74
C SER A 328 13.62 -27.66 -2.49
N VAL A 329 13.84 -28.62 -3.40
CA VAL A 329 12.80 -29.18 -4.28
C VAL A 329 11.56 -29.63 -3.50
N LYS A 330 11.77 -30.35 -2.38
CA LYS A 330 10.67 -30.91 -1.59
C LYS A 330 9.84 -29.81 -0.95
N ALA A 331 10.49 -28.84 -0.31
CA ALA A 331 9.83 -27.73 0.36
C ALA A 331 9.06 -26.84 -0.64
N ILE A 332 9.69 -26.50 -1.76
CA ILE A 332 9.07 -25.69 -2.81
C ILE A 332 7.87 -26.42 -3.44
N SER A 333 8.02 -27.70 -3.78
CA SER A 333 6.92 -28.51 -4.34
C SER A 333 5.75 -28.65 -3.35
N GLN A 334 6.04 -28.79 -2.06
CA GLN A 334 5.01 -28.87 -1.03
C GLN A 334 4.30 -27.53 -0.85
N SER A 335 5.04 -26.42 -0.85
CA SER A 335 4.45 -25.07 -0.79
C SER A 335 3.56 -24.79 -2.00
N ALA A 336 3.99 -25.14 -3.21
CA ALA A 336 3.18 -25.01 -4.41
C ALA A 336 1.85 -25.78 -4.30
N LYS A 337 1.89 -27.03 -3.80
CA LYS A 337 0.68 -27.83 -3.54
C LYS A 337 -0.24 -27.19 -2.50
N ASN A 338 0.32 -26.61 -1.44
CA ASN A 338 -0.45 -25.91 -0.41
C ASN A 338 -1.19 -24.68 -0.97
N HIS A 339 -0.61 -24.04 -2.00
CA HIS A 339 -1.26 -22.96 -2.76
C HIS A 339 -2.24 -23.46 -3.84
N GLY A 340 -2.44 -24.77 -3.97
CA GLY A 340 -3.34 -25.35 -4.98
C GLY A 340 -2.76 -25.35 -6.40
N ILE A 341 -1.43 -25.31 -6.55
CA ILE A 341 -0.75 -25.26 -7.85
C ILE A 341 -0.45 -26.68 -8.33
N GLU A 342 -0.85 -27.00 -9.57
CA GLU A 342 -0.32 -28.16 -10.29
C GLU A 342 1.15 -27.85 -10.61
N PHE A 343 2.08 -28.57 -9.97
CA PHE A 343 3.51 -28.25 -9.99
C PHE A 343 4.34 -29.48 -10.34
N SER A 344 5.12 -29.40 -11.41
CA SER A 344 6.01 -30.48 -11.88
C SER A 344 7.39 -29.93 -12.19
N VAL A 345 8.39 -30.37 -11.41
CA VAL A 345 9.79 -29.99 -11.63
C VAL A 345 10.28 -30.62 -12.93
N ALA A 346 10.82 -29.78 -13.82
CA ALA A 346 11.40 -30.19 -15.09
C ALA A 346 12.92 -30.34 -14.99
N GLU A 347 13.59 -29.38 -14.34
CA GLU A 347 15.04 -29.34 -14.23
C GLU A 347 15.47 -28.70 -12.89
N VAL A 348 16.59 -29.17 -12.35
CA VAL A 348 17.25 -28.59 -11.18
C VAL A 348 18.75 -28.54 -11.47
N ASP A 349 19.35 -27.37 -11.31
CA ASP A 349 20.79 -27.16 -11.42
C ASP A 349 21.32 -26.66 -10.07
N GLN A 350 21.99 -27.56 -9.34
CA GLN A 350 22.60 -27.25 -8.05
C GLN A 350 23.75 -26.24 -8.16
N LEU A 351 24.52 -26.27 -9.25
CA LEU A 351 25.68 -25.40 -9.42
C LEU A 351 25.25 -23.98 -9.75
N ALA A 352 24.21 -23.83 -10.59
CA ALA A 352 23.63 -22.54 -10.90
C ALA A 352 22.65 -22.04 -9.81
N GLY A 353 22.23 -22.91 -8.90
CA GLY A 353 21.23 -22.60 -7.88
C GLY A 353 19.88 -22.29 -8.50
N SER A 354 19.43 -23.09 -9.47
CA SER A 354 18.18 -22.84 -10.20
C SER A 354 17.29 -24.06 -10.32
N MET A 355 15.99 -23.80 -10.43
CA MET A 355 14.97 -24.82 -10.67
C MET A 355 13.99 -24.34 -11.73
N GLU A 356 13.62 -25.23 -12.63
CA GLU A 356 12.54 -25.04 -13.60
C GLU A 356 11.38 -25.98 -13.28
N ALA A 357 10.16 -25.45 -13.30
CA ALA A 357 8.95 -26.22 -13.10
C ALA A 357 7.84 -25.82 -14.07
N GLN A 358 7.09 -26.81 -14.54
CA GLN A 358 5.81 -26.59 -15.21
C GLN A 358 4.75 -26.37 -14.15
N ILE A 359 3.99 -25.27 -14.28
CA ILE A 359 2.93 -24.92 -13.35
C ILE A 359 1.60 -24.65 -14.06
N LYS A 360 0.50 -24.96 -13.39
CA LYS A 360 -0.85 -24.56 -13.79
C LYS A 360 -1.71 -24.27 -12.56
N ALA A 361 -2.26 -23.05 -12.49
CA ALA A 361 -3.12 -22.61 -11.38
C ALA A 361 -3.86 -21.31 -11.72
N GLN A 362 -4.64 -20.78 -10.77
CA GLN A 362 -5.12 -19.40 -10.86
C GLN A 362 -3.94 -18.43 -10.74
N ALA A 363 -3.99 -17.31 -11.44
CA ALA A 363 -2.96 -16.27 -11.42
C ALA A 363 -2.66 -15.76 -10.01
N ILE A 364 -3.70 -15.64 -9.17
CA ILE A 364 -3.54 -15.27 -7.76
C ILE A 364 -2.76 -16.32 -6.95
N ASP A 365 -2.97 -17.61 -7.21
CA ASP A 365 -2.27 -18.68 -6.50
C ASP A 365 -0.77 -18.68 -6.86
N ILE A 366 -0.47 -18.46 -8.15
CA ILE A 366 0.89 -18.26 -8.65
C ILE A 366 1.52 -17.02 -8.00
N ALA A 367 0.78 -15.90 -7.93
CA ALA A 367 1.27 -14.67 -7.34
C ALA A 367 1.62 -14.82 -5.85
N LEU A 368 0.74 -15.44 -5.07
CA LEU A 368 0.94 -15.73 -3.65
C LEU A 368 2.17 -16.62 -3.43
N PHE A 369 2.27 -17.70 -4.21
CA PHE A 369 3.40 -18.61 -4.13
C PHE A 369 4.72 -17.95 -4.50
N MET A 370 4.78 -17.17 -5.58
CA MET A 370 5.98 -16.43 -5.97
C MET A 370 6.38 -15.39 -4.92
N ASN A 371 5.41 -14.72 -4.29
CA ASN A 371 5.65 -13.76 -3.22
C ASN A 371 6.22 -14.46 -1.97
N ALA A 372 5.61 -15.56 -1.53
CA ALA A 372 6.07 -16.36 -0.38
C ALA A 372 7.50 -16.91 -0.60
N LEU A 373 7.81 -17.35 -1.83
CA LEU A 373 9.12 -17.87 -2.20
C LEU A 373 10.24 -16.81 -2.04
N LEU A 374 9.98 -15.57 -2.47
CA LEU A 374 10.95 -14.47 -2.38
C LEU A 374 10.95 -13.78 -1.02
N GLY A 375 9.87 -13.94 -0.25
CA GLY A 375 9.78 -13.50 1.15
C GLY A 375 10.52 -14.42 2.13
N GLY A 376 11.00 -15.58 1.68
CA GLY A 376 11.63 -16.59 2.55
C GLY A 376 10.63 -17.39 3.39
N GLU A 377 9.34 -17.31 3.08
CA GLU A 377 8.26 -17.99 3.82
C GLU A 377 8.19 -19.48 3.48
N VAL A 378 8.83 -19.90 2.38
CA VAL A 378 8.96 -21.29 1.98
C VAL A 378 10.16 -21.92 2.68
N ASP A 379 9.97 -22.40 3.91
CA ASP A 379 10.99 -23.09 4.72
C ASP A 379 12.29 -22.30 4.90
N GLY A 380 12.22 -20.96 4.91
CA GLY A 380 13.39 -20.10 5.02
C GLY A 380 14.24 -20.00 3.76
N ILE A 381 13.79 -20.53 2.62
CA ILE A 381 14.54 -20.55 1.35
C ILE A 381 14.57 -19.14 0.73
N PRO A 382 15.74 -18.48 0.63
CA PRO A 382 15.82 -17.09 0.16
C PRO A 382 16.05 -17.02 -1.35
N ALA A 383 15.03 -17.34 -2.15
CA ALA A 383 15.15 -17.15 -3.60
C ALA A 383 15.32 -15.65 -3.94
N MET A 384 16.16 -15.32 -4.94
CA MET A 384 16.39 -13.91 -5.33
C MET A 384 15.64 -13.50 -6.59
N ARG A 385 15.10 -14.45 -7.35
CA ARG A 385 14.29 -14.16 -8.53
C ARG A 385 13.37 -15.34 -8.85
N SER A 386 12.13 -15.01 -9.18
CA SER A 386 11.17 -15.94 -9.75
C SER A 386 10.62 -15.37 -11.06
N LYS A 387 10.71 -16.14 -12.13
CA LYS A 387 10.26 -15.75 -13.47
C LYS A 387 9.16 -16.69 -13.93
N PHE A 388 8.04 -16.16 -14.40
CA PHE A 388 6.98 -16.95 -15.01
C PHE A 388 6.76 -16.55 -16.47
N VAL A 389 6.68 -17.57 -17.33
CA VAL A 389 6.37 -17.43 -18.75
C VAL A 389 5.17 -18.31 -19.05
N ALA A 390 4.05 -17.70 -19.43
CA ALA A 390 2.86 -18.44 -19.83
C ALA A 390 3.13 -19.27 -21.09
N SER A 391 2.60 -20.48 -21.13
CA SER A 391 2.46 -21.27 -22.35
C SER A 391 1.26 -20.74 -23.14
N ASN A 392 1.46 -20.49 -24.44
CA ASN A 392 0.40 -20.04 -25.34
C ASN A 392 -0.72 -21.07 -25.52
#